data_AF-A0A9X1WHC7-F1
#
_entry.id   AF-A0A9X1WHC7-F1
#
_cell.length_a   1.000
_cell.length_b   1.000
_cell.length_c   1.000
_cell.angle_alpha   90.00
_cell.angle_beta   90.00
_cell.angle_gamma   90.00
#
_symmetry.space_group_name_H-M   'P 1'
#
loop_
_entity.id
_entity.type
_entity.pdbx_description
1 polymer ?
#
loop_
_entity_poly.entity_id
_entity_poly.type
_entity_poly.pdbx_seq_one_letter_code
_entity_poly.pdbx_strand_id
1 'polypeptide(L)'
;MTSTDTSLPSPVRSTTATRITTAAKRGLFAAMTTVAATGLAVTAAGTAVAAPGVSVMSTTAGDGGLSEKTCNASNPQVRVDSFDVPGMAACYELTAASGWVAVNITGSYGVVNNLTSPVSVAFKLPDGAVYWQATVAPGEVHSIDVDRNGSTVVELQVSPVSSPNGPSTGELEPGPDAEGNDNVVSLRSAGNRVSGQVARINWSGVVTSPLTRNSGFTDRLDGSFTVVDALDGSGCISLESAAYPDTYLHTTSGTGVAASVDPDPTAATWCATDAATPVTGKYLASAADQSRVLSAGSGTNRPLTTTTTRNVESTWFVDTALAFPGK
;
A
#
# COMPACT_ATOMS: atom_id res chain seq x y z
N MET A 1 15.20 36.10 -46.23
CA MET A 1 14.86 37.49 -45.83
C MET A 1 13.49 37.41 -45.17
N THR A 2 13.28 37.57 -43.87
CA THR A 2 14.08 38.03 -42.73
C THR A 2 13.55 37.29 -41.50
N SER A 3 14.47 36.82 -40.67
CA SER A 3 14.27 36.18 -39.37
C SER A 3 14.09 37.23 -38.28
N THR A 4 13.29 36.93 -37.24
CA THR A 4 13.59 37.44 -35.90
C THR A 4 13.14 36.43 -34.84
N ASP A 5 14.17 35.70 -34.39
CA ASP A 5 14.33 35.04 -33.11
C ASP A 5 14.47 36.08 -31.99
N THR A 6 14.00 35.81 -30.77
CA THR A 6 14.59 36.40 -29.56
C THR A 6 14.17 35.66 -28.30
N SER A 7 15.20 35.29 -27.56
CA SER A 7 15.30 34.46 -26.37
C SER A 7 15.05 35.21 -25.05
N LEU A 8 14.83 34.41 -24.00
CA LEU A 8 14.83 34.74 -22.56
C LEU A 8 16.11 35.48 -22.11
N PRO A 9 16.05 36.22 -20.97
CA PRO A 9 16.54 35.63 -19.71
C PRO A 9 15.80 36.06 -18.42
N SER A 10 15.77 35.17 -17.43
CA SER A 10 15.78 35.48 -15.98
C SER A 10 17.24 35.67 -15.53
N PRO A 11 17.61 36.38 -14.44
CA PRO A 11 17.09 36.18 -13.07
C PRO A 11 17.02 37.46 -12.19
N VAL A 12 16.60 37.35 -10.92
CA VAL A 12 17.31 37.85 -9.71
C VAL A 12 16.40 37.84 -8.46
N ARG A 13 16.97 37.28 -7.38
CA ARG A 13 16.54 37.30 -5.97
C ARG A 13 16.28 38.71 -5.43
N SER A 14 15.30 38.87 -4.55
CA SER A 14 15.39 39.82 -3.44
C SER A 14 14.68 39.29 -2.18
N THR A 15 15.23 39.74 -1.06
CA THR A 15 15.23 39.18 0.29
C THR A 15 14.24 39.86 1.23
N THR A 16 13.73 39.06 2.18
CA THR A 16 13.51 39.36 3.61
C THR A 16 12.56 40.51 3.99
N ALA A 17 11.43 40.17 4.63
CA ALA A 17 11.18 40.43 6.06
C ALA A 17 9.68 40.29 6.38
N THR A 18 9.31 39.28 7.17
CA THR A 18 8.05 39.33 7.93
C THR A 18 8.34 39.03 9.39
N ARG A 19 8.20 40.07 10.21
CA ARG A 19 8.34 40.04 11.67
C ARG A 19 7.21 39.26 12.30
N ILE A 20 7.63 38.47 13.29
CA ILE A 20 6.87 37.86 14.38
C ILE A 20 6.03 38.90 15.12
N THR A 21 4.76 38.57 15.42
CA THR A 21 4.06 39.12 16.58
C THR A 21 3.46 37.98 17.40
N THR A 22 4.06 37.76 18.56
CA THR A 22 3.62 36.85 19.62
C THR A 22 2.61 37.58 20.50
N ALA A 23 1.46 36.96 20.78
CA ALA A 23 0.59 37.36 21.90
C ALA A 23 0.47 36.17 22.86
N ALA A 24 1.33 36.17 23.87
CA ALA A 24 1.28 35.26 25.00
C ALA A 24 0.16 35.67 25.96
N LYS A 25 -0.64 34.70 26.40
CA LYS A 25 -1.60 34.86 27.51
C LYS A 25 -0.97 34.24 28.76
N ARG A 26 -0.72 35.07 29.78
CA ARG A 26 -0.25 34.71 31.12
C ARG A 26 -1.43 34.40 32.05
N GLY A 27 -1.18 33.50 33.00
CA GLY A 27 -1.85 33.37 34.29
C GLY A 27 -1.66 31.93 34.79
N LEU A 28 -1.27 31.62 36.02
CA LEU A 28 -0.73 32.37 37.16
C LEU A 28 -0.06 31.30 38.07
N PHE A 29 0.84 31.74 38.93
CA PHE A 29 1.72 31.00 39.84
C PHE A 29 1.02 30.09 40.86
N ALA A 30 1.70 28.98 41.21
CA ALA A 30 1.85 28.53 42.59
C ALA A 30 3.22 27.81 42.75
N ALA A 31 3.91 28.11 43.85
CA ALA A 31 5.33 27.93 44.04
C ALA A 31 5.69 26.72 44.92
N MET A 32 6.91 26.22 44.66
CA MET A 32 7.93 25.70 45.59
C MET A 32 7.52 24.75 46.72
N THR A 33 8.09 23.54 46.68
CA THR A 33 8.88 23.02 47.81
C THR A 33 10.01 22.13 47.30
N THR A 34 11.25 22.56 47.52
CA THR A 34 12.45 21.74 47.43
C THR A 34 12.66 21.05 48.78
N VAL A 35 12.85 19.73 48.77
CA VAL A 35 13.48 18.98 49.86
C VAL A 35 14.62 18.17 49.24
N ALA A 36 15.82 18.43 49.73
CA ALA A 36 17.02 17.68 49.39
C ALA A 36 17.31 16.62 50.46
N ALA A 37 17.96 15.55 49.98
CA ALA A 37 18.77 14.57 50.69
C ALA A 37 18.06 13.50 51.53
N THR A 38 18.13 12.23 51.11
CA THR A 38 19.19 11.27 51.49
C THR A 38 18.87 9.91 50.86
N GLY A 39 19.92 9.16 50.51
CA GLY A 39 19.80 7.93 49.75
C GLY A 39 19.12 6.79 50.49
N LEU A 40 18.45 5.94 49.72
CA LEU A 40 18.37 4.51 49.99
C LEU A 40 18.41 3.78 48.64
N ALA A 41 19.38 2.89 48.50
CA ALA A 41 19.46 1.95 47.40
C ALA A 41 18.20 1.09 47.39
N VAL A 42 17.42 1.18 46.32
CA VAL A 42 16.38 0.21 46.01
C VAL A 42 16.82 -0.52 44.75
N THR A 43 17.19 -1.78 44.92
CA THR A 43 17.30 -2.76 43.84
C THR A 43 15.94 -2.90 43.19
N ALA A 44 15.68 -2.09 42.16
CA ALA A 44 14.55 -2.29 41.28
C ALA A 44 14.92 -3.43 40.32
N ALA A 45 14.53 -4.66 40.68
CA ALA A 45 14.19 -5.68 39.71
C ALA A 45 12.92 -5.22 38.98
N GLY A 46 13.06 -4.17 38.17
CA GLY A 46 12.07 -3.79 37.19
C GLY A 46 12.32 -4.67 35.99
N THR A 47 11.45 -5.65 35.77
CA THR A 47 11.21 -6.14 34.42
C THR A 47 10.82 -4.92 33.60
N ALA A 48 11.78 -4.39 32.85
CA ALA A 48 11.50 -3.46 31.77
C ALA A 48 10.51 -4.21 30.87
N VAL A 49 9.24 -3.81 30.93
CA VAL A 49 8.32 -4.11 29.86
C VAL A 49 8.95 -3.43 28.67
N ALA A 50 9.59 -4.22 27.81
CA ALA A 50 10.06 -3.74 26.54
C ALA A 50 8.87 -3.04 25.89
N ALA A 51 9.04 -1.75 25.56
CA ALA A 51 8.15 -1.11 24.60
C ALA A 51 8.03 -2.08 23.40
N PRO A 52 6.84 -2.25 22.81
CA PRO A 52 6.71 -3.15 21.67
C PRO A 52 7.75 -2.71 20.65
N GLY A 53 8.77 -3.56 20.46
CA GLY A 53 9.79 -3.30 19.47
C GLY A 53 9.07 -3.19 18.15
N VAL A 54 9.20 -2.05 17.48
CA VAL A 54 8.78 -1.94 16.09
C VAL A 54 9.50 -3.10 15.39
N SER A 55 8.74 -4.07 14.90
CA SER A 55 9.33 -5.19 14.18
C SER A 55 9.96 -4.58 12.95
N VAL A 56 11.29 -4.45 12.97
CA VAL A 56 12.08 -3.82 11.89
C VAL A 56 11.98 -4.64 10.59
N MET A 57 11.42 -5.84 10.70
CA MET A 57 11.00 -6.72 9.62
C MET A 57 9.66 -7.35 9.95
N SER A 58 8.74 -7.36 9.02
CA SER A 58 7.60 -8.27 9.04
C SER A 58 7.33 -8.78 7.65
N THR A 59 6.99 -10.07 7.52
CA THR A 59 6.39 -10.60 6.31
C THR A 59 4.88 -10.45 6.45
N THR A 60 4.25 -9.78 5.49
CA THR A 60 2.82 -9.49 5.51
C THR A 60 2.03 -10.47 4.65
N ALA A 61 2.59 -10.85 3.50
CA ALA A 61 1.98 -11.81 2.59
C ALA A 61 3.03 -12.43 1.65
N GLY A 62 2.68 -13.50 0.97
CA GLY A 62 3.53 -14.11 -0.05
C GLY A 62 2.94 -15.42 -0.56
N ASP A 63 3.51 -15.95 -1.64
CA ASP A 63 3.15 -17.28 -2.17
C ASP A 63 4.02 -18.42 -1.59
N GLY A 64 4.93 -18.08 -0.68
CA GLY A 64 5.88 -19.01 -0.09
C GLY A 64 7.07 -19.37 -0.98
N GLY A 65 7.11 -18.88 -2.23
CA GLY A 65 8.22 -19.09 -3.17
C GLY A 65 9.50 -18.34 -2.77
N LEU A 66 9.37 -17.26 -1.99
CA LEU A 66 10.43 -16.61 -1.24
C LEU A 66 10.18 -16.79 0.26
N SER A 67 11.17 -17.31 0.99
CA SER A 67 11.06 -17.56 2.42
C SER A 67 12.22 -16.89 3.16
N GLU A 68 11.91 -16.21 4.26
CA GLU A 68 12.91 -15.64 5.15
C GLU A 68 13.79 -16.76 5.75
N LYS A 69 15.11 -16.54 5.73
CA LYS A 69 16.13 -17.43 6.25
C LYS A 69 17.21 -16.63 6.97
N THR A 70 18.01 -17.33 7.77
CA THR A 70 19.23 -16.77 8.32
C THR A 70 20.18 -16.38 7.19
N CYS A 71 20.70 -15.16 7.27
CA CYS A 71 21.67 -14.66 6.30
C CYS A 71 22.93 -15.51 6.28
N ASN A 72 23.28 -16.02 5.10
CA ASN A 72 24.46 -16.82 4.87
C ASN A 72 25.04 -16.52 3.49
N ALA A 73 26.28 -15.99 3.47
CA ALA A 73 26.97 -15.65 2.23
C ALA A 73 27.26 -16.85 1.30
N SER A 74 27.18 -18.08 1.82
CA SER A 74 27.37 -19.31 1.03
C SER A 74 26.11 -19.81 0.33
N ASN A 75 24.93 -19.31 0.70
CA ASN A 75 23.66 -19.73 0.09
C ASN A 75 23.19 -18.69 -0.96
N PRO A 76 22.57 -19.13 -2.07
CA PRO A 76 21.88 -18.22 -2.97
C PRO A 76 20.71 -17.54 -2.24
N GLN A 77 20.86 -16.25 -1.96
CA GLN A 77 19.92 -15.46 -1.17
C GLN A 77 19.79 -14.05 -1.74
N VAL A 78 18.61 -13.44 -1.56
CA VAL A 78 18.48 -11.98 -1.60
C VAL A 78 18.68 -11.47 -0.19
N ARG A 79 19.65 -10.58 -0.01
CA ARG A 79 19.89 -9.90 1.26
C ARG A 79 19.47 -8.45 1.15
N VAL A 80 18.68 -7.98 2.10
CA VAL A 80 18.30 -6.57 2.27
C VAL A 80 18.99 -6.06 3.53
N ASP A 81 19.89 -5.10 3.37
CA ASP A 81 20.65 -4.50 4.46
C ASP A 81 19.93 -3.24 4.98
N SER A 82 19.85 -3.08 6.30
CA SER A 82 19.21 -1.93 6.95
C SER A 82 20.10 -1.27 8.01
N PHE A 83 19.97 0.04 8.16
CA PHE A 83 20.70 0.82 9.15
C PHE A 83 19.96 1.02 10.47
N ASP A 84 18.65 0.73 10.52
CA ASP A 84 17.83 0.94 11.73
C ASP A 84 18.34 0.10 12.90
N VAL A 85 18.95 -1.05 12.59
CA VAL A 85 19.67 -1.88 13.55
C VAL A 85 21.07 -2.19 13.00
N PRO A 86 22.15 -1.77 13.67
CA PRO A 86 23.50 -2.04 13.20
C PRO A 86 23.76 -3.54 12.97
N GLY A 87 24.17 -3.90 11.75
CA GLY A 87 24.46 -5.29 11.36
C GLY A 87 23.23 -6.13 11.04
N MET A 88 22.05 -5.53 10.98
CA MET A 88 20.83 -6.22 10.61
C MET A 88 20.70 -6.34 9.09
N ALA A 89 20.34 -7.55 8.65
CA ALA A 89 20.01 -7.85 7.28
C ALA A 89 18.89 -8.90 7.23
N ALA A 90 17.95 -8.73 6.31
CA ALA A 90 16.91 -9.71 6.01
C ALA A 90 17.39 -10.56 4.84
N CYS A 91 17.28 -11.90 4.93
CA CYS A 91 17.66 -12.78 3.83
C CYS A 91 16.51 -13.66 3.40
N TYR A 92 16.31 -13.75 2.09
CA TYR A 92 15.26 -14.57 1.48
C TYR A 92 15.87 -15.57 0.52
N GLU A 93 15.49 -16.83 0.68
CA GLU A 93 15.82 -17.92 -0.25
C GLU A 93 14.63 -18.23 -1.14
N LEU A 94 14.93 -18.61 -2.40
CA LEU A 94 13.95 -19.21 -3.28
C LEU A 94 13.67 -20.65 -2.83
N THR A 95 12.42 -20.94 -2.50
CA THR A 95 11.93 -22.30 -2.21
C THR A 95 11.36 -22.97 -3.47
N ALA A 96 11.11 -22.17 -4.50
CA ALA A 96 10.62 -22.57 -5.82
C ALA A 96 11.38 -21.81 -6.93
N ALA A 97 11.07 -22.08 -8.21
CA ALA A 97 11.73 -21.41 -9.34
C ALA A 97 11.44 -19.89 -9.42
N SER A 98 10.34 -19.45 -8.82
CA SER A 98 9.88 -18.07 -8.73
C SER A 98 9.08 -17.88 -7.43
N GLY A 99 8.79 -16.64 -7.08
CA GLY A 99 8.00 -16.33 -5.88
C GLY A 99 7.94 -14.85 -5.58
N TRP A 100 7.04 -14.47 -4.68
CA TRP A 100 6.97 -13.12 -4.14
C TRP A 100 6.69 -13.13 -2.64
N VAL A 101 7.13 -12.06 -2.00
CA VAL A 101 6.87 -11.80 -0.59
C VAL A 101 6.69 -10.29 -0.38
N ALA A 102 5.58 -9.90 0.23
CA ALA A 102 5.38 -8.56 0.76
C ALA A 102 5.99 -8.49 2.15
N VAL A 103 6.83 -7.49 2.35
CA VAL A 103 7.66 -7.33 3.54
C VAL A 103 7.54 -5.90 4.07
N ASN A 104 8.08 -5.65 5.25
CA ASN A 104 8.23 -4.30 5.78
C ASN A 104 9.60 -4.17 6.43
N ILE A 105 10.63 -3.87 5.63
CA ILE A 105 12.01 -3.76 6.09
C ILE A 105 12.39 -2.28 6.10
N THR A 106 12.35 -1.65 7.27
CA THR A 106 12.60 -0.21 7.43
C THR A 106 14.10 0.11 7.44
N GLY A 107 14.46 1.35 7.13
CA GLY A 107 15.86 1.80 7.11
C GLY A 107 16.73 1.05 6.11
N SER A 108 16.11 0.47 5.07
CA SER A 108 16.78 -0.31 4.05
C SER A 108 17.62 0.59 3.16
N TYR A 109 18.88 0.20 2.94
CA TYR A 109 19.78 0.99 2.11
C TYR A 109 20.38 0.22 0.94
N GLY A 110 20.55 -1.10 1.07
CA GLY A 110 21.21 -1.92 0.07
C GLY A 110 20.51 -3.25 -0.12
N VAL A 111 20.50 -3.73 -1.36
CA VAL A 111 20.08 -5.07 -1.70
C VAL A 111 21.21 -5.79 -2.41
N VAL A 112 21.51 -7.01 -1.96
CA VAL A 112 22.45 -7.92 -2.60
C VAL A 112 21.68 -9.11 -3.13
N ASN A 113 21.79 -9.37 -4.44
CA ASN A 113 21.16 -10.53 -5.05
C ASN A 113 22.20 -11.62 -5.34
N ASN A 114 22.30 -12.63 -4.47
CA ASN A 114 23.13 -13.81 -4.71
C ASN A 114 22.36 -14.97 -5.36
N LEU A 115 21.11 -14.76 -5.79
CA LEU A 115 20.38 -15.76 -6.57
C LEU A 115 20.93 -15.84 -8.00
N THR A 116 20.56 -16.90 -8.70
CA THR A 116 20.82 -17.06 -10.13
C THR A 116 19.80 -16.34 -11.01
N SER A 117 18.76 -15.74 -10.41
CA SER A 117 17.65 -15.08 -11.09
C SER A 117 17.58 -13.60 -10.68
N PRO A 118 17.18 -12.69 -11.59
CA PRO A 118 16.93 -11.30 -11.23
C PRO A 118 15.81 -11.18 -10.20
N VAL A 119 15.91 -10.18 -9.33
CA VAL A 119 14.92 -9.89 -8.28
C VAL A 119 14.39 -8.48 -8.48
N SER A 120 13.08 -8.35 -8.60
CA SER A 120 12.40 -7.07 -8.51
C SER A 120 12.19 -6.71 -7.04
N VAL A 121 12.67 -5.53 -6.66
CA VAL A 121 12.58 -4.97 -5.32
C VAL A 121 11.70 -3.73 -5.39
N ALA A 122 10.57 -3.75 -4.68
CA ALA A 122 9.77 -2.56 -4.49
C ALA A 122 10.06 -1.91 -3.14
N PHE A 123 10.16 -0.58 -3.13
CA PHE A 123 10.46 0.19 -1.92
C PHE A 123 9.79 1.56 -1.94
N LYS A 124 9.55 2.12 -0.76
CA LYS A 124 9.02 3.48 -0.56
C LYS A 124 10.01 4.38 0.17
N LEU A 125 9.93 5.70 -0.06
CA LEU A 125 10.70 6.68 0.73
C LEU A 125 10.11 6.85 2.12
N PRO A 126 10.92 7.30 3.09
CA PRO A 126 10.45 7.59 4.45
C PRO A 126 9.39 8.69 4.51
N ASP A 127 9.45 9.69 3.62
CA ASP A 127 8.63 10.90 3.72
C ASP A 127 7.31 10.85 2.92
N GLY A 128 6.82 9.66 2.55
CA GLY A 128 5.47 9.53 1.98
C GLY A 128 5.20 8.27 1.15
N ALA A 129 4.01 8.23 0.55
CA ALA A 129 3.54 7.13 -0.31
C ALA A 129 4.13 7.18 -1.73
N VAL A 130 5.43 7.42 -1.86
CA VAL A 130 6.12 7.35 -3.16
C VAL A 130 6.84 6.02 -3.25
N TYR A 131 6.56 5.27 -4.32
CA TYR A 131 7.05 3.91 -4.51
C TYR A 131 7.91 3.80 -5.78
N TRP A 132 8.97 3.02 -5.70
CA TRP A 132 9.79 2.63 -6.83
C TRP A 132 9.91 1.12 -6.90
N GLN A 133 10.30 0.66 -8.09
CA GLN A 133 10.71 -0.71 -8.31
C GLN A 133 12.06 -0.70 -9.04
N ALA A 134 13.00 -1.49 -8.55
CA ALA A 134 14.27 -1.76 -9.21
C ALA A 134 14.40 -3.26 -9.46
N THR A 135 15.09 -3.64 -10.54
CA THR A 135 15.47 -5.03 -10.76
C THR A 135 16.96 -5.18 -10.51
N VAL A 136 17.32 -6.04 -9.56
CA VAL A 136 18.71 -6.34 -9.19
C VAL A 136 19.13 -7.63 -9.90
N ALA A 137 20.13 -7.56 -10.77
CA ALA A 137 20.58 -8.74 -11.51
C ALA A 137 21.33 -9.73 -10.60
N PRO A 138 21.46 -11.01 -11.02
CA PRO A 138 22.28 -11.99 -10.30
C PRO A 138 23.70 -11.50 -10.02
N GLY A 139 24.15 -11.62 -8.77
CA GLY A 139 25.47 -11.21 -8.30
C GLY A 139 25.64 -9.71 -8.08
N GLU A 140 24.61 -8.89 -8.29
CA GLU A 140 24.70 -7.44 -8.13
C GLU A 140 24.34 -6.97 -6.73
N VAL A 141 24.89 -5.79 -6.40
CA VAL A 141 24.52 -4.98 -5.25
C VAL A 141 23.86 -3.71 -5.78
N HIS A 142 22.69 -3.38 -5.24
CA HIS A 142 21.96 -2.17 -5.60
C HIS A 142 21.68 -1.33 -4.37
N SER A 143 21.91 -0.02 -4.48
CA SER A 143 21.52 0.93 -3.43
C SER A 143 20.08 1.35 -3.66
N ILE A 144 19.24 1.22 -2.64
CA ILE A 144 17.83 1.61 -2.65
C ILE A 144 17.53 2.79 -1.73
N ASP A 145 18.55 3.28 -1.01
CA ASP A 145 18.49 4.49 -0.21
C ASP A 145 18.50 5.74 -1.09
N VAL A 146 17.33 6.19 -1.50
CA VAL A 146 17.21 7.47 -2.18
C VAL A 146 17.37 8.55 -1.11
N ASP A 147 18.35 9.42 -1.29
CA ASP A 147 18.68 10.56 -0.40
C ASP A 147 19.24 10.24 0.99
N ARG A 148 19.67 9.00 1.26
CA ARG A 148 20.30 8.59 2.53
C ARG A 148 19.39 8.75 3.76
N ASN A 149 18.08 8.58 3.55
CA ASN A 149 17.07 8.79 4.58
C ASN A 149 16.35 7.48 4.97
N GLY A 150 16.69 6.34 4.35
CA GLY A 150 16.15 5.04 4.70
C GLY A 150 14.85 4.72 4.02
N SER A 151 14.98 4.02 2.90
CA SER A 151 13.82 3.46 2.23
C SER A 151 13.24 2.29 3.03
N THR A 152 11.95 2.01 2.84
CA THR A 152 11.34 0.78 3.32
C THR A 152 11.17 -0.16 2.14
N VAL A 153 11.79 -1.34 2.17
CA VAL A 153 11.48 -2.39 1.20
C VAL A 153 10.12 -2.97 1.55
N VAL A 154 9.23 -3.00 0.57
CA VAL A 154 7.84 -3.43 0.72
C VAL A 154 7.52 -4.72 -0.03
N GLU A 155 8.33 -5.08 -1.03
CA GLU A 155 8.15 -6.35 -1.75
C GLU A 155 9.46 -6.83 -2.37
N LEU A 156 9.65 -8.15 -2.36
CA LEU A 156 10.63 -8.85 -3.17
C LEU A 156 9.88 -9.82 -4.10
N GLN A 157 10.29 -9.85 -5.37
CA GLN A 157 9.67 -10.72 -6.37
C GLN A 157 10.72 -11.29 -7.32
N VAL A 158 10.67 -12.60 -7.53
CA VAL A 158 11.37 -13.28 -8.63
C VAL A 158 10.31 -13.80 -9.59
N SER A 159 10.32 -13.27 -10.80
CA SER A 159 9.32 -13.57 -11.84
C SER A 159 9.65 -14.83 -12.64
N PRO A 160 8.66 -15.47 -13.29
CA PRO A 160 7.24 -15.09 -13.33
C PRO A 160 6.45 -15.60 -12.11
N VAL A 161 5.53 -14.77 -11.62
CA VAL A 161 4.63 -15.11 -10.51
C VAL A 161 3.21 -15.34 -11.03
N SER A 162 2.57 -16.40 -10.53
CA SER A 162 1.19 -16.73 -10.88
C SER A 162 0.22 -15.68 -10.34
N SER A 163 -0.75 -15.28 -11.16
CA SER A 163 -1.82 -14.38 -10.73
C SER A 163 -3.10 -15.16 -10.44
N PRO A 164 -3.94 -14.69 -9.50
CA PRO A 164 -5.26 -15.30 -9.27
C PRO A 164 -6.08 -15.37 -10.56
N ASN A 165 -6.57 -16.55 -10.88
CA ASN A 165 -7.36 -16.82 -12.09
C ASN A 165 -8.57 -17.74 -11.85
N GLY A 166 -8.84 -18.07 -10.58
CA GLY A 166 -9.92 -18.95 -10.14
C GLY A 166 -10.90 -18.25 -9.20
N PRO A 167 -11.44 -18.97 -8.20
CA PRO A 167 -12.24 -18.41 -7.12
C PRO A 167 -11.54 -17.26 -6.40
N SER A 168 -12.33 -16.46 -5.67
CA SER A 168 -11.82 -15.41 -4.77
C SER A 168 -10.77 -15.98 -3.81
N THR A 169 -9.72 -15.19 -3.57
CA THR A 169 -8.59 -15.56 -2.70
C THR A 169 -8.43 -14.64 -1.48
N GLY A 170 -9.21 -13.57 -1.40
CA GLY A 170 -9.27 -12.66 -0.27
C GLY A 170 -10.71 -12.45 0.22
N GLU A 171 -10.84 -11.70 1.32
CA GLU A 171 -12.11 -11.44 1.98
C GLU A 171 -12.31 -9.93 2.19
N LEU A 172 -13.57 -9.51 2.27
CA LEU A 172 -13.97 -8.12 2.52
C LEU A 172 -14.30 -7.91 4.00
N GLU A 173 -13.35 -8.25 4.86
CA GLU A 173 -13.45 -8.00 6.30
C GLU A 173 -12.61 -6.77 6.65
N PRO A 174 -13.21 -5.74 7.28
CA PRO A 174 -12.48 -4.58 7.76
C PRO A 174 -11.44 -4.89 8.83
N GLY A 175 -10.43 -4.03 8.87
CA GLY A 175 -9.48 -3.94 9.96
C GLY A 175 -8.18 -4.69 9.70
N PRO A 176 -7.20 -4.48 10.59
CA PRO A 176 -5.97 -5.25 10.53
C PRO A 176 -6.22 -6.69 11.01
N ASP A 177 -5.47 -7.63 10.43
CA ASP A 177 -5.41 -9.01 10.90
C ASP A 177 -4.87 -9.12 12.35
N ALA A 178 -4.81 -10.33 12.88
CA ALA A 178 -4.32 -10.57 14.25
C ALA A 178 -2.87 -10.12 14.44
N GLU A 179 -2.11 -10.02 13.36
CA GLU A 179 -0.72 -9.57 13.28
C GLU A 179 -0.59 -8.05 13.05
N GLY A 180 -1.72 -7.33 13.02
CA GLY A 180 -1.74 -5.88 12.86
C GLY A 180 -1.45 -5.43 11.43
N ASN A 181 -1.66 -6.27 10.43
CA ASN A 181 -1.53 -5.93 9.01
C ASN A 181 -2.89 -5.57 8.42
N ASP A 182 -2.95 -4.47 7.70
CA ASP A 182 -4.18 -4.07 7.00
C ASP A 182 -4.63 -5.15 6.01
N ASN A 183 -5.93 -5.43 5.96
CA ASN A 183 -6.49 -6.30 4.94
C ASN A 183 -6.54 -5.55 3.59
N VAL A 184 -5.65 -5.92 2.68
CA VAL A 184 -5.55 -5.32 1.34
C VAL A 184 -6.02 -6.31 0.28
N VAL A 185 -6.93 -5.88 -0.59
CA VAL A 185 -7.54 -6.70 -1.64
C VAL A 185 -7.40 -6.09 -3.04
N SER A 186 -7.54 -6.91 -4.06
CA SER A 186 -7.79 -6.49 -5.44
C SER A 186 -9.14 -6.99 -5.90
N LEU A 187 -9.91 -6.14 -6.58
CA LEU A 187 -11.21 -6.53 -7.14
C LEU A 187 -11.05 -6.94 -8.59
N ARG A 188 -11.08 -8.25 -8.86
CA ARG A 188 -10.97 -8.81 -10.21
C ARG A 188 -12.36 -9.08 -10.79
N SER A 189 -12.65 -8.50 -11.94
CA SER A 189 -13.93 -8.66 -12.62
C SER A 189 -14.18 -10.12 -13.01
N ALA A 190 -15.35 -10.62 -12.62
CA ALA A 190 -15.89 -11.89 -13.10
C ALA A 190 -16.60 -11.76 -14.46
N GLY A 191 -16.89 -10.53 -14.90
CA GLY A 191 -17.64 -10.23 -16.12
C GLY A 191 -16.97 -10.76 -17.38
N ASN A 192 -17.75 -11.26 -18.35
CA ASN A 192 -17.19 -11.81 -19.58
C ASN A 192 -16.58 -10.73 -20.47
N ARG A 193 -17.05 -9.48 -20.35
CA ARG A 193 -16.59 -8.37 -21.21
C ARG A 193 -15.21 -7.84 -20.85
N VAL A 194 -14.84 -7.95 -19.57
CA VAL A 194 -13.55 -7.52 -19.01
C VAL A 194 -13.01 -8.59 -18.06
N SER A 195 -13.11 -9.84 -18.49
CA SER A 195 -12.76 -11.00 -17.65
C SER A 195 -11.32 -10.90 -17.16
N GLY A 196 -11.15 -11.06 -15.85
CA GLY A 196 -9.84 -11.01 -15.20
C GLY A 196 -9.23 -9.61 -15.07
N GLN A 197 -9.88 -8.54 -15.55
CA GLN A 197 -9.39 -7.19 -15.31
C GLN A 197 -9.65 -6.76 -13.87
N VAL A 198 -8.75 -5.96 -13.33
CA VAL A 198 -8.75 -5.51 -11.94
C VAL A 198 -9.19 -4.04 -11.86
N ALA A 199 -10.04 -3.72 -10.89
CA ALA A 199 -10.39 -2.35 -10.55
C ALA A 199 -9.15 -1.57 -10.11
N ARG A 200 -8.97 -0.36 -10.63
CA ARG A 200 -7.79 0.47 -10.38
C ARG A 200 -8.13 1.95 -10.35
N ILE A 201 -7.45 2.70 -9.49
CA ILE A 201 -7.38 4.17 -9.52
C ILE A 201 -6.11 4.55 -10.27
N ASN A 202 -6.22 5.34 -11.33
CA ASN A 202 -5.06 5.91 -12.02
C ASN A 202 -5.34 7.34 -12.47
N TRP A 203 -4.39 7.95 -13.18
CA TRP A 203 -4.51 9.33 -13.66
C TRP A 203 -5.74 9.59 -14.56
N SER A 204 -6.33 8.54 -15.16
CA SER A 204 -7.52 8.63 -16.00
C SER A 204 -8.85 8.47 -15.22
N GLY A 205 -8.76 8.25 -13.91
CA GLY A 205 -9.89 8.04 -13.00
C GLY A 205 -9.94 6.61 -12.47
N VAL A 206 -11.16 6.15 -12.20
CA VAL A 206 -11.41 4.80 -11.67
C VAL A 206 -11.87 3.88 -12.80
N VAL A 207 -11.07 2.86 -13.10
CA VAL A 207 -11.19 2.02 -14.31
C VAL A 207 -10.95 0.54 -13.99
N THR A 208 -11.15 -0.34 -14.97
CA THR A 208 -10.56 -1.69 -14.96
C THR A 208 -9.33 -1.76 -15.85
N SER A 209 -8.34 -2.59 -15.48
CA SER A 209 -7.12 -2.81 -16.26
C SER A 209 -6.65 -4.26 -16.19
N PRO A 210 -5.97 -4.79 -17.23
CA PRO A 210 -5.43 -6.15 -17.23
C PRO A 210 -4.14 -6.23 -16.39
N LEU A 211 -4.29 -6.17 -15.07
CA LEU A 211 -3.18 -6.25 -14.12
C LEU A 211 -2.93 -7.69 -13.69
N THR A 212 -1.65 -8.03 -13.51
CA THR A 212 -1.18 -9.33 -13.03
C THR A 212 -0.10 -9.11 -11.98
N ARG A 213 0.32 -10.15 -11.25
CA ARG A 213 1.51 -10.12 -10.36
C ARG A 213 2.80 -9.72 -11.08
N ASN A 214 2.87 -9.81 -12.40
CA ASN A 214 4.05 -9.43 -13.18
C ASN A 214 3.93 -8.02 -13.78
N SER A 215 2.85 -7.29 -13.51
CA SER A 215 2.74 -5.86 -13.80
C SER A 215 3.65 -5.06 -12.86
N GLY A 216 4.00 -3.83 -13.25
CA GLY A 216 4.83 -2.94 -12.42
C GLY A 216 4.22 -2.74 -11.04
N PHE A 217 5.06 -2.62 -10.01
CA PHE A 217 4.58 -2.55 -8.62
C PHE A 217 3.56 -1.43 -8.40
N THR A 218 3.83 -0.22 -8.90
CA THR A 218 2.93 0.93 -8.78
C THR A 218 1.59 0.68 -9.48
N ASP A 219 1.61 0.01 -10.64
CA ASP A 219 0.38 -0.37 -11.34
C ASP A 219 -0.47 -1.37 -10.54
N ARG A 220 0.19 -2.32 -9.87
CA ARG A 220 -0.47 -3.29 -8.98
C ARG A 220 -1.02 -2.62 -7.72
N LEU A 221 -0.29 -1.67 -7.16
CA LEU A 221 -0.69 -0.94 -5.95
C LEU A 221 -1.91 -0.04 -6.22
N ASP A 222 -1.93 0.64 -7.36
CA ASP A 222 -3.08 1.40 -7.84
C ASP A 222 -4.34 0.51 -8.03
N GLY A 223 -4.16 -0.80 -8.25
CA GLY A 223 -5.21 -1.82 -8.33
C GLY A 223 -5.49 -2.57 -7.03
N SER A 224 -5.01 -2.03 -5.90
CA SER A 224 -5.15 -2.62 -4.57
C SER A 224 -5.84 -1.64 -3.62
N PHE A 225 -6.68 -2.18 -2.73
CA PHE A 225 -7.50 -1.40 -1.81
C PHE A 225 -7.40 -1.96 -0.40
N THR A 226 -7.19 -1.09 0.58
CA THR A 226 -7.35 -1.45 1.98
C THR A 226 -8.84 -1.51 2.31
N VAL A 227 -9.28 -2.61 2.92
CA VAL A 227 -10.66 -2.80 3.39
C VAL A 227 -10.75 -2.21 4.78
N VAL A 228 -11.53 -1.13 4.92
CA VAL A 228 -11.74 -0.44 6.19
C VAL A 228 -13.21 -0.49 6.60
N ASP A 229 -13.45 -0.15 7.88
CA ASP A 229 -14.81 0.01 8.38
C ASP A 229 -15.56 1.03 7.53
N ALA A 230 -16.86 0.82 7.34
CA ALA A 230 -17.68 1.74 6.57
C ALA A 230 -17.59 3.16 7.12
N LEU A 231 -17.34 4.13 6.23
CA LEU A 231 -17.27 5.54 6.62
C LEU A 231 -18.60 6.06 7.20
N ASP A 232 -19.74 5.47 6.80
CA ASP A 232 -21.06 5.82 7.35
C ASP A 232 -21.37 5.19 8.73
N GLY A 233 -20.46 4.36 9.26
CA GLY A 233 -20.62 3.65 10.52
C GLY A 233 -21.55 2.43 10.47
N SER A 234 -21.96 1.99 9.28
CA SER A 234 -22.73 0.75 9.10
C SER A 234 -21.84 -0.50 9.20
N GLY A 235 -22.46 -1.68 9.19
CA GLY A 235 -21.74 -2.97 9.12
C GLY A 235 -21.24 -3.34 7.71
N CYS A 236 -21.22 -2.39 6.77
CA CYS A 236 -20.68 -2.57 5.43
C CYS A 236 -19.18 -2.21 5.42
N ILE A 237 -18.58 -1.99 4.25
CA ILE A 237 -17.16 -1.65 4.13
C ILE A 237 -16.93 -0.35 3.38
N SER A 238 -15.75 0.24 3.55
CA SER A 238 -15.20 1.22 2.62
C SER A 238 -13.88 0.71 2.03
N LEU A 239 -13.58 1.15 0.81
CA LEU A 239 -12.40 0.70 0.05
C LEU A 239 -11.46 1.89 -0.11
N GLU A 240 -10.43 1.94 0.71
CA GLU A 240 -9.37 2.94 0.64
C GLU A 240 -8.31 2.52 -0.38
N SER A 241 -7.74 3.46 -1.12
CA SER A 241 -6.66 3.17 -2.06
C SER A 241 -5.38 2.81 -1.32
N ALA A 242 -4.76 1.68 -1.69
CA ALA A 242 -3.44 1.33 -1.16
C ALA A 242 -2.32 2.26 -1.68
N ALA A 243 -2.51 2.87 -2.84
CA ALA A 243 -1.53 3.78 -3.44
C ALA A 243 -1.64 5.22 -2.91
N TYR A 244 -2.86 5.65 -2.57
CA TYR A 244 -3.17 7.01 -2.15
C TYR A 244 -3.89 6.98 -0.81
N PRO A 245 -3.17 7.13 0.32
CA PRO A 245 -3.77 7.17 1.64
C PRO A 245 -4.90 8.18 1.74
N ASP A 246 -5.88 7.87 2.59
CA ASP A 246 -7.13 8.60 2.81
C ASP A 246 -8.04 8.72 1.57
N THR A 247 -7.70 8.11 0.43
CA THR A 247 -8.50 8.21 -0.80
C THR A 247 -9.44 7.01 -0.96
N TYR A 248 -10.75 7.23 -0.92
CA TYR A 248 -11.74 6.15 -0.90
C TYR A 248 -12.53 6.05 -2.20
N LEU A 249 -12.85 4.83 -2.62
CA LEU A 249 -13.74 4.54 -3.73
C LEU A 249 -15.19 4.90 -3.37
N HIS A 250 -15.81 5.79 -4.15
CA HIS A 250 -17.17 6.25 -3.88
C HIS A 250 -18.01 6.41 -5.15
N THR A 251 -19.33 6.31 -4.98
CA THR A 251 -20.27 6.66 -6.04
C THR A 251 -20.34 8.17 -6.28
N THR A 252 -20.64 8.57 -7.51
CA THR A 252 -20.95 9.96 -7.86
C THR A 252 -22.41 10.07 -8.31
N SER A 253 -22.86 11.29 -8.60
CA SER A 253 -24.20 11.52 -9.13
C SER A 253 -24.46 10.67 -10.39
N GLY A 254 -25.57 9.96 -10.42
CA GLY A 254 -25.93 9.07 -11.54
C GLY A 254 -25.32 7.68 -11.39
N THR A 255 -24.51 7.25 -12.36
CA THR A 255 -23.93 5.89 -12.40
C THR A 255 -22.43 5.88 -12.23
N GLY A 256 -21.81 7.02 -11.96
CA GLY A 256 -20.35 7.15 -11.92
C GLY A 256 -19.76 6.61 -10.62
N VAL A 257 -18.50 6.23 -10.70
CA VAL A 257 -17.67 5.86 -9.55
C VAL A 257 -16.37 6.66 -9.66
N ALA A 258 -15.92 7.21 -8.54
CA ALA A 258 -14.72 8.03 -8.44
C ALA A 258 -13.96 7.66 -7.15
N ALA A 259 -12.84 8.33 -6.91
CA ALA A 259 -12.10 8.22 -5.67
C ALA A 259 -11.69 9.62 -5.17
N SER A 260 -11.79 9.88 -3.87
CA SER A 260 -11.43 11.17 -3.27
C SER A 260 -11.09 11.03 -1.78
N VAL A 261 -10.41 12.04 -1.22
CA VAL A 261 -9.88 12.04 0.16
C VAL A 261 -10.95 12.25 1.24
N ASP A 262 -12.05 12.91 0.88
CA ASP A 262 -13.14 13.25 1.81
C ASP A 262 -14.48 13.11 1.08
N PRO A 263 -14.87 11.88 0.71
CA PRO A 263 -16.15 11.66 0.05
C PRO A 263 -17.31 11.74 1.04
N ASP A 264 -18.52 11.88 0.51
CA ASP A 264 -19.71 11.61 1.32
C ASP A 264 -19.65 10.18 1.90
N PRO A 265 -19.77 10.00 3.23
CA PRO A 265 -19.59 8.70 3.86
C PRO A 265 -20.51 7.60 3.33
N THR A 266 -21.76 7.96 3.00
CA THR A 266 -22.75 7.01 2.47
C THR A 266 -22.42 6.63 1.03
N ALA A 267 -21.93 7.58 0.23
CA ALA A 267 -21.51 7.33 -1.14
C ALA A 267 -20.24 6.47 -1.25
N ALA A 268 -19.37 6.49 -0.22
CA ALA A 268 -18.13 5.73 -0.10
C ALA A 268 -18.29 4.37 0.61
N THR A 269 -19.51 4.01 1.01
CA THR A 269 -19.81 2.76 1.69
C THR A 269 -20.40 1.73 0.73
N TRP A 270 -19.87 0.51 0.79
CA TRP A 270 -20.23 -0.62 -0.07
C TRP A 270 -20.65 -1.83 0.76
N CYS A 271 -21.87 -2.30 0.54
CA CYS A 271 -22.42 -3.49 1.18
C CYS A 271 -22.19 -4.71 0.29
N ALA A 272 -21.29 -5.59 0.71
CA ALA A 272 -20.96 -6.81 -0.01
C ALA A 272 -22.05 -7.88 0.18
N THR A 273 -22.41 -8.55 -0.91
CA THR A 273 -23.35 -9.69 -0.90
C THR A 273 -22.85 -10.77 -1.83
N ASP A 274 -23.08 -12.03 -1.50
CA ASP A 274 -22.66 -13.14 -2.35
C ASP A 274 -23.38 -13.15 -3.69
N ALA A 275 -22.63 -13.37 -4.76
CA ALA A 275 -23.19 -13.68 -6.07
C ALA A 275 -23.47 -15.19 -6.17
N ALA A 276 -24.66 -15.55 -6.68
CA ALA A 276 -24.98 -16.95 -6.95
C ALA A 276 -24.06 -17.53 -8.06
N THR A 277 -23.67 -16.71 -9.03
CA THR A 277 -22.80 -17.09 -10.15
C THR A 277 -21.93 -15.90 -10.59
N PRO A 278 -20.60 -16.09 -10.73
CA PRO A 278 -19.83 -17.25 -10.31
C PRO A 278 -19.77 -17.40 -8.78
N VAL A 279 -19.60 -18.64 -8.32
CA VAL A 279 -19.40 -18.99 -6.90
C VAL A 279 -18.18 -18.26 -6.36
N THR A 280 -18.23 -17.83 -5.10
CA THR A 280 -17.25 -16.93 -4.41
C THR A 280 -17.21 -15.49 -4.91
N GLY A 281 -17.93 -15.16 -5.97
CA GLY A 281 -18.08 -13.78 -6.43
C GLY A 281 -18.92 -12.95 -5.47
N LYS A 282 -18.68 -11.64 -5.44
CA LYS A 282 -19.41 -10.66 -4.62
C LYS A 282 -20.05 -9.59 -5.50
N TYR A 283 -21.24 -9.15 -5.12
CA TYR A 283 -21.79 -7.86 -5.52
C TYR A 283 -21.47 -6.82 -4.45
N LEU A 284 -21.01 -5.65 -4.87
CA LEU A 284 -20.78 -4.50 -3.98
C LEU A 284 -21.88 -3.48 -4.20
N ALA A 285 -22.91 -3.47 -3.34
CA ALA A 285 -24.02 -2.53 -3.42
C ALA A 285 -23.65 -1.20 -2.78
N SER A 286 -24.00 -0.07 -3.39
CA SER A 286 -23.78 1.24 -2.75
C SER A 286 -24.72 1.43 -1.56
N ALA A 287 -24.23 1.94 -0.43
CA ALA A 287 -25.10 2.29 0.69
C ALA A 287 -26.04 3.47 0.35
N ALA A 288 -25.59 4.39 -0.52
CA ALA A 288 -26.41 5.52 -0.99
C ALA A 288 -27.61 5.08 -1.85
N ASP A 289 -27.50 3.93 -2.54
CA ASP A 289 -28.58 3.30 -3.29
C ASP A 289 -28.32 1.79 -3.43
N GLN A 290 -28.88 0.99 -2.52
CA GLN A 290 -28.67 -0.46 -2.49
C GLN A 290 -29.24 -1.22 -3.70
N SER A 291 -30.05 -0.55 -4.53
CA SER A 291 -30.47 -1.11 -5.81
C SER A 291 -29.34 -1.16 -6.84
N ARG A 292 -28.26 -0.40 -6.61
CA ARG A 292 -27.12 -0.27 -7.53
C ARG A 292 -25.89 -0.95 -6.98
N VAL A 293 -25.23 -1.72 -7.85
CA VAL A 293 -23.99 -2.46 -7.55
C VAL A 293 -22.84 -1.98 -8.43
N LEU A 294 -21.61 -2.05 -7.91
CA LEU A 294 -20.38 -1.77 -8.65
C LEU A 294 -20.28 -2.69 -9.88
N SER A 295 -19.93 -2.11 -11.02
CA SER A 295 -19.84 -2.81 -12.30
C SER A 295 -18.73 -2.23 -13.16
N ALA A 296 -18.18 -3.05 -14.04
CA ALA A 296 -17.32 -2.55 -15.10
C ALA A 296 -18.16 -1.88 -16.21
N GLY A 297 -17.78 -0.66 -16.60
CA GLY A 297 -18.42 0.08 -17.68
C GLY A 297 -18.03 -0.42 -19.06
N SER A 298 -18.91 -0.22 -20.04
CA SER A 298 -18.68 -0.64 -21.44
C SER A 298 -17.91 0.37 -22.29
N GLY A 299 -17.56 1.54 -21.74
CA GLY A 299 -16.83 2.60 -22.45
C GLY A 299 -15.38 2.25 -22.80
N THR A 300 -14.74 3.07 -23.63
CA THR A 300 -13.39 2.85 -24.19
C THR A 300 -12.30 2.71 -23.13
N ASN A 301 -12.42 3.43 -22.00
CA ASN A 301 -11.47 3.36 -20.88
C ASN A 301 -11.91 2.40 -19.76
N ARG A 302 -12.97 1.61 -20.00
CA ARG A 302 -13.56 0.69 -19.02
C ARG A 302 -13.73 1.32 -17.61
N PRO A 303 -14.40 2.49 -17.52
CA PRO A 303 -14.59 3.14 -16.22
C PRO A 303 -15.39 2.24 -15.29
N LEU A 304 -15.13 2.30 -13.99
CA LEU A 304 -16.06 1.73 -13.02
C LEU A 304 -17.34 2.55 -12.99
N THR A 305 -18.45 1.85 -12.90
CA THR A 305 -19.79 2.43 -12.82
C THR A 305 -20.63 1.66 -11.82
N THR A 306 -21.85 2.11 -11.60
CA THR A 306 -22.87 1.32 -10.91
C THR A 306 -24.00 0.91 -11.85
N THR A 307 -24.64 -0.21 -11.58
CA THR A 307 -25.78 -0.73 -12.35
C THR A 307 -26.83 -1.33 -11.44
N THR A 308 -28.09 -1.37 -11.88
CA THR A 308 -29.18 -2.05 -11.17
C THR A 308 -29.25 -3.54 -11.46
N THR A 309 -28.45 -4.04 -12.41
CA THR A 309 -28.46 -5.43 -12.85
C THR A 309 -27.42 -6.25 -12.08
N ARG A 310 -27.88 -7.24 -11.31
CA ARG A 310 -27.04 -8.22 -10.63
C ARG A 310 -26.83 -9.44 -11.52
N ASN A 311 -25.70 -9.45 -12.23
CA ASN A 311 -25.28 -10.56 -13.09
C ASN A 311 -23.75 -10.65 -13.09
N VAL A 312 -23.21 -11.59 -13.87
CA VAL A 312 -21.75 -11.81 -13.95
C VAL A 312 -20.93 -10.55 -14.27
N GLU A 313 -21.48 -9.56 -15.00
CA GLU A 313 -20.76 -8.33 -15.36
C GLU A 313 -20.64 -7.32 -14.20
N SER A 314 -21.45 -7.47 -13.14
CA SER A 314 -21.38 -6.70 -11.90
C SER A 314 -20.85 -7.53 -10.71
N THR A 315 -20.34 -8.72 -10.98
CA THR A 315 -19.72 -9.59 -9.99
C THR A 315 -18.20 -9.41 -9.95
N TRP A 316 -17.64 -9.39 -8.76
CA TRP A 316 -16.21 -9.27 -8.51
C TRP A 316 -15.69 -10.48 -7.73
N PHE A 317 -14.58 -11.05 -8.18
CA PHE A 317 -13.75 -11.88 -7.34
C PHE A 317 -12.91 -10.98 -6.45
N VAL A 318 -12.89 -11.27 -5.15
CA VAL A 318 -12.07 -10.56 -4.18
C VAL A 318 -10.80 -11.38 -4.02
N ASP A 319 -9.69 -10.82 -4.44
CA ASP A 319 -8.40 -11.48 -4.35
C ASP A 319 -7.50 -10.82 -3.31
N THR A 320 -6.57 -11.58 -2.74
CA THR A 320 -5.44 -10.98 -2.02
C THR A 320 -4.77 -9.94 -2.92
N ALA A 321 -4.52 -8.75 -2.40
CA ALA A 321 -4.04 -7.61 -3.19
C ALA A 321 -2.83 -7.95 -4.05
N LEU A 322 -2.81 -7.41 -5.27
CA LEU A 322 -1.70 -7.56 -6.20
C LEU A 322 -0.41 -6.87 -5.72
N ALA A 323 -0.49 -5.89 -4.83
CA ALA A 323 0.65 -5.29 -4.14
C ALA A 323 0.22 -4.72 -2.78
N PHE A 324 1.15 -4.62 -1.84
CA PHE A 324 0.91 -4.10 -0.50
C PHE A 324 1.68 -2.79 -0.30
N PRO A 325 1.11 -1.77 0.36
CA PRO A 325 1.77 -0.48 0.56
C PRO A 325 2.93 -0.51 1.56
N GLY A 326 3.08 -1.60 2.33
CA GLY A 326 3.96 -1.63 3.50
C GLY A 326 3.48 -0.70 4.61
N LYS A 327 4.03 -0.83 5.80
CA LYS A 327 3.66 -0.03 6.98
C LYS A 327 4.45 1.27 7.05
#